data_AF-A0A7W6NK25-F1
#
_entry.id   AF-A0A7W6NK25-F1
#
_cell.length_a   1.000
_cell.length_b   1.000
_cell.length_c   1.000
_cell.angle_alpha   90.00
_cell.angle_beta   90.00
_cell.angle_gamma   90.00
#
_symmetry.space_group_name_H-M   'P 1'
#
loop_
_entity.id
_entity.type
_entity.pdbx_description
1 polymer ?
#
loop_
_entity_poly.entity_id
_entity_poly.type
_entity_poly.pdbx_seq_one_letter_code
_entity_poly.pdbx_strand_id
1 'polypeptide(L)' 'MTQRDIAKKLGRDPAWVSRALSGPRNWTMRTLGELAHALEGHVTIGVRAVEDMAEGQESAGRGLRPVQDSGAGEAI' A
#
# COMPACT_ATOMS: atom_id res chain seq x y z
N MET A 1 20.54 8.45 -0.41
CA MET A 1 20.63 7.09 0.18
C MET A 1 19.99 6.10 -0.79
N THR A 2 20.65 5.00 -1.13
CA THR A 2 20.11 3.99 -2.06
C THR A 2 19.39 2.84 -1.32
N GLN A 3 18.60 2.03 -2.03
CA GLN A 3 18.01 0.80 -1.44
C GLN A 3 19.07 -0.16 -0.91
N ARG A 4 20.24 -0.19 -1.55
CA ARG A 4 21.37 -1.02 -1.10
C ARG A 4 21.98 -0.50 0.21
N ASP A 5 21.96 0.81 0.41
CA ASP A 5 22.42 1.43 1.67
C ASP A 5 21.44 1.17 2.81
N ILE A 6 20.12 1.24 2.55
CA ILE A 6 19.06 0.84 3.50
C ILE A 6 19.26 -0.63 3.90
N ALA A 7 19.44 -1.52 2.91
CA ALA A 7 19.64 -2.95 3.14
C ALA A 7 20.86 -3.22 4.04
N LYS A 8 21.98 -2.53 3.78
CA LYS A 8 23.18 -2.61 4.63
C LYS A 8 22.94 -2.10 6.04
N LYS A 9 22.31 -0.93 6.20
CA LYS A 9 21.98 -0.37 7.52
C LYS A 9 21.07 -1.30 8.34
N LEU A 10 20.14 -1.98 7.68
CA LEU A 10 19.19 -2.88 8.32
C LEU A 10 19.69 -4.33 8.48
N GLY A 11 20.83 -4.68 7.87
CA GLY A 11 21.27 -6.08 7.79
C GLY A 11 20.25 -6.97 7.06
N ARG A 12 19.59 -6.44 6.02
CA ARG A 12 18.54 -7.12 5.25
C ARG A 12 18.93 -7.30 3.79
N ASP A 13 18.20 -8.18 3.11
CA ASP A 13 18.31 -8.38 1.67
C ASP A 13 17.72 -7.18 0.88
N PRO A 14 18.36 -6.71 -0.22
CA PRO A 14 17.82 -5.63 -1.03
C PRO A 14 16.43 -5.89 -1.62
N ALA A 15 16.08 -7.14 -1.94
CA ALA A 15 14.73 -7.47 -2.41
C ALA A 15 13.70 -7.38 -1.28
N TRP A 16 14.12 -7.61 -0.02
CA TRP A 16 13.27 -7.29 1.14
C TRP A 16 13.00 -5.78 1.21
N VAL A 17 14.02 -4.92 1.06
CA VAL A 17 13.85 -3.46 1.07
C VAL A 17 12.96 -2.99 -0.07
N SER A 18 13.16 -3.51 -1.28
CA SER A 18 12.31 -3.21 -2.43
C SER A 18 10.85 -3.56 -2.15
N ARG A 19 10.58 -4.75 -1.61
CA ARG A 19 9.21 -5.18 -1.23
C ARG A 19 8.63 -4.31 -0.12
N ALA A 20 9.43 -3.97 0.89
CA ALA A 20 8.99 -3.10 1.97
C ALA A 20 8.56 -1.75 1.41
N LEU A 21 9.40 -1.08 0.61
CA LEU A 21 9.11 0.23 0.01
C LEU A 21 7.98 0.23 -1.03
N SER A 22 7.63 -0.93 -1.58
CA SER A 22 6.55 -1.07 -2.59
C SER A 22 5.15 -0.81 -2.02
N GLY A 23 4.98 -0.81 -0.70
CA GLY A 23 3.79 -0.23 -0.08
C GLY A 23 3.30 -0.89 1.21
N PRO A 24 2.34 -0.24 1.88
CA PRO A 24 2.02 -0.49 3.29
C PRO A 24 1.05 -1.65 3.56
N ARG A 25 0.57 -2.37 2.53
CA ARG A 25 -0.59 -3.30 2.64
C ARG A 25 -0.44 -4.34 3.76
N ASN A 26 0.79 -4.68 4.16
CA ASN A 26 1.08 -5.59 5.29
C ASN A 26 2.24 -5.08 6.18
N TRP A 27 2.43 -3.77 6.30
CA TRP A 27 3.47 -3.27 7.19
C TRP A 27 3.10 -3.50 8.65
N THR A 28 4.03 -4.10 9.39
CA THR A 28 3.96 -4.08 10.85
C THR A 28 4.51 -2.75 11.37
N MET A 29 4.12 -2.35 12.58
CA MET A 29 4.73 -1.21 13.28
C MET A 29 6.25 -1.35 13.39
N ARG A 30 6.74 -2.59 13.53
CA ARG A 30 8.16 -2.89 13.52
C ARG A 30 8.80 -2.54 12.18
N THR A 31 8.20 -2.94 11.06
CA THR A 31 8.70 -2.62 9.71
C THR A 31 8.78 -1.11 9.49
N LEU A 32 7.74 -0.40 9.92
CA LEU A 32 7.70 1.06 9.85
C LEU A 32 8.84 1.70 10.66
N GLY A 33 9.06 1.23 11.89
CA GLY A 33 10.15 1.70 12.75
C GLY A 33 11.55 1.38 12.23
N GLU A 34 11.76 0.15 11.72
CA GLU A 34 13.03 -0.25 11.09
C GLU A 34 13.35 0.66 9.89
N LEU A 35 12.37 0.89 9.00
CA LEU A 35 12.55 1.76 7.85
C LEU A 35 12.86 3.21 8.24
N ALA A 36 12.12 3.76 9.20
CA ALA A 36 12.33 5.12 9.67
C ALA A 36 13.71 5.31 10.32
N HIS A 37 14.14 4.35 11.14
CA HIS A 37 15.47 4.35 11.72
C HIS A 37 16.56 4.31 10.64
N ALA A 38 16.44 3.42 9.65
CA ALA A 38 17.42 3.33 8.57
C ALA A 38 17.52 4.61 7.75
N LEU A 39 16.37 5.27 7.52
CA LEU A 39 16.24 6.52 6.78
C LEU A 39 16.63 7.75 7.59
N GLU A 40 16.94 7.60 8.88
CA GLU A 40 17.15 8.74 9.80
C GLU A 40 15.93 9.69 9.76
N GLY A 41 14.75 9.11 9.61
CA GLY A 41 13.49 9.81 9.38
C GLY A 41 12.55 9.75 10.58
N HIS A 42 11.49 10.54 10.50
CA HIS A 42 10.40 10.56 11.48
C HIS A 42 9.15 9.92 10.90
N VAL A 43 8.40 9.22 11.75
CA VAL A 43 7.13 8.59 11.39
C VAL A 43 5.99 9.36 12.04
N THR A 44 4.99 9.72 11.25
CA THR A 44 3.71 10.23 11.75
C THR A 44 2.64 9.17 11.49
N ILE A 45 1.90 8.81 12.54
CA ILE A 45 0.82 7.82 12.46
C ILE A 45 -0.49 8.56 12.69
N GLY A 46 -1.33 8.59 11.65
CA GLY A 46 -2.70 9.09 11.74
C GLY A 46 -3.67 7.93 11.84
N VAL A 47 -4.56 7.98 12.82
CA VAL A 47 -5.69 7.05 12.95
C VAL A 47 -6.96 7.85 12.73
N ARG A 48 -7.87 7.33 11.91
CA ARG A 48 -9.21 7.87 11.70
C ARG A 48 -10.23 6.81 12.07
N ALA A 49 -11.39 7.23 12.52
CA ALA A 49 -12.47 6.30 12.77
C ALA A 49 -12.98 5.75 11.43
N VAL A 50 -13.55 4.54 11.45
CA VAL A 50 -13.98 3.87 10.20
C VAL A 50 -15.15 4.62 9.58
N GLU A 51 -16.02 5.18 10.42
CA GLU A 51 -17.11 6.08 10.03
C GLU A 51 -16.61 7.33 9.29
N ASP A 52 -15.39 7.81 9.58
CA ASP A 52 -14.79 8.98 8.92
C ASP A 52 -14.17 8.65 7.55
N MET A 53 -14.08 7.36 7.18
CA MET A 53 -13.49 6.94 5.90
C MET A 53 -14.45 7.07 4.70
N ALA A 54 -15.71 7.44 4.94
CA ALA A 54 -16.76 7.48 3.91
C ALA A 54 -16.66 8.67 2.93
N GLU A 55 -15.78 9.65 3.15
CA GLU A 55 -15.78 10.91 2.37
C GLU A 55 -14.71 11.02 1.27
N GLY A 56 -13.98 9.94 0.94
CA GLY A 56 -12.83 10.07 0.04
C GLY A 56 -12.44 8.82 -0.74
N GLN A 57 -13.33 8.31 -1.58
CA GLN A 57 -12.92 7.46 -2.70
C GLN A 57 -13.31 8.09 -4.04
N GLU A 58 -12.75 9.27 -4.33
CA GLU A 58 -12.59 9.71 -5.70
C GLU A 58 -11.11 9.58 -6.12
N SER A 59 -10.90 8.63 -7.03
CA SER A 59 -9.80 8.49 -7.98
C SER A 59 -8.43 8.00 -7.51
N ALA A 60 -8.21 6.69 -7.64
CA ALA A 60 -7.07 6.18 -8.42
C ALA A 60 -7.29 4.74 -8.92
N GLY A 61 -7.71 4.63 -10.18
CA GLY A 61 -7.23 3.58 -11.10
C GLY A 61 -7.68 2.13 -10.86
N ARG A 62 -8.94 1.81 -11.17
CA ARG A 62 -9.25 0.52 -11.83
C ARG A 62 -10.55 0.69 -12.62
N GLY A 63 -10.41 0.81 -13.94
CA GLY A 63 -11.56 0.83 -14.84
C GLY A 63 -12.47 -0.36 -14.54
N LEU A 64 -13.67 -0.07 -14.04
CA LEU A 64 -14.77 -1.02 -14.10
C LEU A 64 -14.98 -1.32 -15.59
N ARG A 65 -14.68 -2.55 -16.01
CA ARG A 65 -15.30 -3.05 -17.23
C ARG A 65 -16.79 -3.19 -16.93
N PRO A 66 -17.69 -2.66 -17.78
CA PRO A 66 -19.10 -2.93 -17.61
C PRO A 66 -19.30 -4.45 -17.68
N VAL A 67 -19.96 -5.00 -16.66
CA VAL A 67 -20.57 -6.33 -16.75
C VAL A 67 -21.61 -6.22 -17.86
N GLN A 68 -21.37 -6.88 -18.98
CA GLN A 68 -22.41 -7.11 -19.96
C GLN A 68 -23.44 -8.02 -19.28
N ASP A 69 -24.59 -7.43 -18.98
CA ASP A 69 -25.78 -8.15 -18.58
C ASP A 69 -26.11 -9.15 -19.69
N SER A 70 -25.93 -10.44 -19.40
CA SER A 70 -26.41 -11.51 -20.27
C SER A 70 -27.92 -11.59 -20.10
N GLY A 71 -28.62 -10.68 -20.77
CA GLY A 71 -30.06 -10.77 -20.97
C GLY A 71 -30.36 -12.03 -21.75
N ALA A 72 -30.89 -13.04 -21.06
CA ALA A 72 -31.57 -14.16 -21.65
C ALA A 72 -32.70 -13.61 -22.54
N GLY A 73 -32.56 -13.78 -23.85
CA GLY A 73 -33.63 -13.52 -24.80
C GLY A 73 -34.74 -14.53 -24.59
N GLU A 74 -35.79 -14.11 -23.89
CA GLU A 74 -37.13 -14.65 -24.07
C GLU A 74 -37.61 -14.18 -25.45
N ALA A 75 -37.73 -15.11 -26.38
CA ALA A 75 -38.41 -14.89 -27.64
C ALA A 75 -39.61 -15.85 -27.67
N ILE A 76 -40.79 -15.26 -27.45
CA ILE A 76 -42.11 -15.52 -28.08
C ILE A 76 -42.42 -16.95 -28.51
#